data_AF-A0A0F9M399-F1
#
_entry.id   AF-A0A0F9M399-F1
#
_cell.length_a   1.000
_cell.length_b   1.000
_cell.length_c   1.000
_cell.angle_alpha   90.00
_cell.angle_beta   90.00
_cell.angle_gamma   90.00
#
_symmetry.space_group_name_H-M   'P 1'
#
loop_
_entity.id
_entity.type
_entity.pdbx_description
1 polymer ?
#
loop_
_entity_poly.entity_id
_entity_poly.type
_entity_poly.pdbx_seq_one_letter_code
_entity_poly.pdbx_strand_id
1 'polypeptide(L)' 'FPQIKLAVEYDGRQHFESVSIFGGEEGLEKTITRDKIKNCLIENNKQIEYFIRFSYKDDLSLKTIRNKLNLVGIKC' A
#
# COMPACT_ATOMS: atom_id res chain seq x y z
N PHE A 1 13.77 -12.80 11.60
CA PHE A 1 13.04 -11.92 10.66
C PHE A 1 12.28 -12.77 9.65
N PRO A 2 11.12 -12.32 9.16
CA PRO A 2 10.36 -13.06 8.13
C PRO A 2 11.21 -13.23 6.87
N GLN A 3 11.18 -14.43 6.28
CA GLN A 3 12.05 -14.78 5.15
C GLN A 3 11.75 -13.95 3.89
N ILE A 4 10.48 -13.62 3.66
CA ILE A 4 10.02 -12.94 2.43
C ILE A 4 10.18 -11.42 2.54
N LYS A 5 10.26 -10.84 3.76
CA LYS A 5 10.35 -9.38 3.97
C LYS A 5 9.29 -8.56 3.19
N LEU A 6 8.08 -9.10 3.10
CA LEU A 6 6.95 -8.48 2.40
C LEU A 6 6.16 -7.57 3.35
N ALA A 7 5.92 -6.34 2.92
CA ALA A 7 4.92 -5.45 3.47
C ALA A 7 3.71 -5.34 2.51
N VAL A 8 2.50 -5.38 3.06
CA VAL A 8 1.26 -5.23 2.29
C VAL A 8 0.43 -4.11 2.91
N GLU A 9 -0.13 -3.24 2.07
CA GLU A 9 -1.04 -2.18 2.50
C GLU A 9 -2.31 -2.17 1.65
N TYR A 10 -3.44 -1.82 2.26
CA TYR A 10 -4.70 -1.57 1.57
C TYR A 10 -5.07 -0.09 1.67
N ASP A 11 -5.03 0.59 0.54
CA ASP A 11 -5.30 2.01 0.41
C ASP A 11 -6.80 2.25 0.27
N GLY A 12 -7.40 2.66 1.39
CA GLY A 12 -8.78 3.11 1.41
C GLY A 12 -9.02 4.39 0.59
N ARG A 13 -10.30 4.74 0.44
CA ARG A 13 -10.77 5.92 -0.31
C ARG A 13 -10.04 7.22 0.05
N GLN A 14 -9.72 7.41 1.32
CA GLN A 14 -9.03 8.59 1.87
C GLN A 14 -7.61 8.81 1.33
N HIS A 15 -6.99 7.82 0.70
CA HIS A 15 -5.68 7.99 0.05
C HIS A 15 -5.77 8.74 -1.28
N PHE A 16 -6.97 8.81 -1.87
CA PHE A 16 -7.17 9.31 -3.23
C PHE A 16 -8.14 10.48 -3.32
N GLU A 17 -9.06 10.60 -2.37
CA GLU A 17 -10.06 11.66 -2.37
C GLU A 17 -10.41 12.14 -0.96
N SER A 18 -10.95 13.36 -0.90
CA SER A 18 -11.41 13.99 0.32
C SER A 18 -12.60 13.21 0.87
N VAL A 19 -12.50 12.80 2.13
CA VAL A 19 -13.56 12.06 2.82
C VAL A 19 -13.80 12.74 4.16
N SER A 20 -15.01 13.23 4.40
CA SER A 20 -15.34 14.07 5.56
C SER A 20 -14.99 13.43 6.90
N ILE A 21 -15.25 12.12 7.07
CA ILE A 21 -14.91 11.39 8.30
C ILE A 21 -13.39 11.25 8.53
N PHE A 22 -12.59 11.47 7.50
CA PHE A 22 -11.12 11.43 7.55
C PHE A 22 -10.50 12.84 7.51
N GLY A 23 -11.28 13.90 7.75
CA GLY A 23 -10.79 15.28 7.80
C GLY A 23 -10.90 16.06 6.49
N GLY A 24 -11.67 15.55 5.51
CA GLY A 24 -11.92 16.27 4.26
C GLY A 24 -10.64 16.52 3.46
N GLU A 25 -10.52 17.73 2.90
CA GLU A 25 -9.39 18.10 2.03
C GLU A 25 -8.07 18.15 2.81
N GLU A 26 -8.08 18.75 4.01
CA GLU A 26 -6.90 18.76 4.89
C GLU A 26 -6.49 17.32 5.27
N GLY A 27 -7.48 16.45 5.50
CA GLY A 27 -7.26 15.02 5.73
C GLY A 27 -6.57 14.32 4.56
N LEU A 28 -6.99 14.63 3.32
CA LEU A 28 -6.37 14.11 2.10
C LEU A 28 -4.93 14.60 1.96
N GLU A 29 -4.66 15.90 2.12
CA GLU A 29 -3.31 16.47 2.01
C GLU A 29 -2.33 15.87 3.02
N LYS A 30 -2.78 15.69 4.27
CA LYS A 30 -2.00 14.99 5.31
C LYS A 30 -1.77 13.53 4.96
N THR A 31 -2.74 12.86 4.34
CA THR A 31 -2.60 11.46 3.91
C THR A 31 -1.58 11.33 2.78
N ILE A 32 -1.65 12.20 1.77
CA ILE A 32 -0.65 12.25 0.68
C ILE A 32 0.76 12.51 1.24
N THR A 33 0.89 13.43 2.20
CA THR A 33 2.18 13.73 2.84
C THR A 33 2.73 12.51 3.61
N ARG A 34 1.87 11.84 4.40
CA ARG A 34 2.26 10.64 5.14
C ARG A 34 2.63 9.49 4.20
N ASP A 35 1.92 9.33 3.08
CA ASP A 35 2.25 8.31 2.07
C ASP A 35 3.61 8.56 1.43
N LYS A 36 3.96 9.82 1.12
CA LYS A 36 5.30 10.16 0.62
C LYS A 36 6.39 9.81 1.62
N ILE A 37 6.20 10.15 2.89
CA ILE A 37 7.15 9.83 3.97
C ILE A 37 7.30 8.31 4.11
N LYS A 38 6.17 7.58 4.13
CA LYS A 38 6.13 6.12 4.25
C LYS A 38 6.88 5.45 3.10
N ASN A 39 6.64 5.86 1.85
CA ASN A 39 7.33 5.32 0.68
C ASN A 39 8.85 5.52 0.81
N CYS A 40 9.28 6.73 1.16
CA CYS A 40 10.70 7.02 1.40
C CYS A 40 11.30 6.14 2.50
N LEU A 41 10.60 5.97 3.63
CA LEU A 41 11.06 5.11 4.72
C LEU A 41 11.17 3.63 4.30
N ILE A 42 10.22 3.14 3.50
CA ILE A 42 10.23 1.76 3.00
C ILE A 42 11.38 1.55 2.02
N GLU A 43 11.57 2.45 1.06
CA GLU A 43 12.66 2.37 0.07
C GLU A 43 14.05 2.34 0.74
N ASN A 44 14.20 3.03 1.88
CA ASN A 44 15.45 3.07 2.64
C ASN A 44 15.57 1.96 3.70
N ASN A 45 14.58 1.05 3.82
CA ASN A 45 14.56 0.02 4.84
C ASN A 45 14.93 -1.37 4.29
N LYS A 46 16.14 -1.84 4.62
CA LYS A 46 16.67 -3.17 4.23
C LYS A 46 15.88 -4.37 4.79
N GLN A 47 14.94 -4.14 5.70
CA GLN A 47 14.07 -5.18 6.25
C GLN A 47 12.80 -5.39 5.43
N ILE A 48 12.52 -4.53 4.45
CA ILE A 48 11.40 -4.67 3.51
C ILE A 48 11.99 -4.83 2.11
N GLU A 49 11.72 -5.96 1.49
CA GLU A 49 12.18 -6.27 0.13
C GLU A 49 11.06 -6.06 -0.89
N TYR A 50 9.83 -6.39 -0.50
CA TYR A 50 8.65 -6.21 -1.32
C TYR A 50 7.64 -5.33 -0.59
N PHE A 51 7.10 -4.33 -1.28
CA PHE A 51 5.99 -3.53 -0.78
C PHE A 51 4.87 -3.51 -1.81
N ILE A 52 3.74 -4.11 -1.46
CA ILE A 52 2.58 -4.25 -2.34
C ILE A 52 1.41 -3.48 -1.74
N ARG A 53 0.87 -2.55 -2.52
CA ARG A 53 -0.33 -1.80 -2.16
C ARG A 53 -1.53 -2.27 -2.96
N PHE A 54 -2.68 -2.40 -2.34
CA PHE A 54 -3.96 -2.65 -3.00
C PHE A 54 -4.86 -1.44 -2.81
N SER A 55 -5.42 -0.89 -3.89
CA SER A 55 -6.40 0.18 -3.79
C SER A 55 -7.76 -0.37 -3.40
N TYR A 56 -8.60 0.45 -2.76
CA TYR A 56 -10.02 0.16 -2.59
C TYR A 56 -10.80 -0.05 -3.90
N LYS A 57 -10.19 0.32 -5.03
CA LYS A 57 -10.71 0.08 -6.38
C LYS A 57 -10.27 -1.27 -6.97
N ASP A 58 -9.29 -1.94 -6.36
CA ASP A 58 -8.78 -3.21 -6.86
C ASP A 58 -9.80 -4.33 -6.59
N ASP A 59 -9.94 -5.26 -7.55
CA ASP A 59 -10.58 -6.54 -7.30
C ASP A 59 -9.68 -7.39 -6.38
N LEU A 60 -10.15 -7.68 -5.17
CA LEU A 60 -9.41 -8.49 -4.18
C LEU A 60 -9.71 -9.99 -4.29
N SER A 61 -10.12 -10.47 -5.47
CA SER A 61 -10.20 -11.91 -5.70
C SER A 61 -8.83 -12.58 -5.48
N LEU A 62 -8.84 -13.82 -4.99
CA LEU A 62 -7.61 -14.61 -4.78
C LEU A 62 -6.75 -14.70 -6.04
N LYS A 63 -7.40 -14.73 -7.22
CA LYS A 63 -6.72 -14.73 -8.51
C LYS A 63 -5.92 -13.45 -8.71
N THR A 64 -6.55 -12.29 -8.50
CA THR A 64 -5.89 -10.98 -8.67
C THR A 64 -4.76 -10.78 -7.66
N ILE A 65 -4.97 -11.18 -6.41
CA ILE A 65 -3.93 -11.13 -5.36
C ILE A 65 -2.72 -12.02 -5.73
N ARG A 66 -2.95 -13.29 -6.10
CA ARG A 66 -1.87 -14.20 -6.52
C ARG A 66 -1.12 -13.67 -7.72
N ASN A 67 -1.83 -13.14 -8.72
CA ASN A 67 -1.19 -12.56 -9.90
C ASN A 67 -0.25 -11.42 -9.52
N LYS A 68 -0.68 -10.51 -8.62
CA LYS A 68 0.13 -9.38 -8.17
C LYS A 68 1.38 -9.83 -7.41
N LEU A 69 1.25 -10.84 -6.54
CA LEU A 69 2.37 -11.44 -5.82
C LEU A 69 3.37 -12.12 -6.78
N ASN A 70 2.87 -12.90 -7.73
CA ASN A 70 3.69 -13.57 -8.73
C ASN A 70 4.46 -12.58 -9.63
N LEU A 71 3.86 -11.45 -10.00
CA LEU A 71 4.51 -10.40 -10.80
C LEU A 71 5.75 -9.80 -10.13
N VAL A 72 5.77 -9.76 -8.79
CA VAL A 72 6.94 -9.29 -8.03
C VAL A 72 7.87 -10.42 -7.60
N GLY A 73 7.65 -11.65 -8.09
CA GLY A 73 8.49 -12.81 -7.83
C GLY A 73 8.11 -13.63 -6.59
N ILE A 74 7.01 -13.29 -5.91
CA ILE A 74 6.51 -14.04 -4.75
C ILE A 74 5.59 -15.15 -5.25
N LYS A 75 6.09 -16.39 -5.25
CA LYS A 75 5.33 -17.58 -5.69
C LYS A 75 4.34 -18.03 -4.62
N CYS A 76 3.05 -18.13 -4.98
CA CYS A 76 1.95 -18.56 -4.09
C CYS A 76 0.72 -19.11 -4.84
#